data_AF-A0A800F659-F1
#
_entry.id   AF-A0A800F659-F1
#
_cell.length_a   1.000
_cell.length_b   1.000
_cell.length_c   1.000
_cell.angle_alpha   90.00
_cell.angle_beta   90.00
_cell.angle_gamma   90.00
#
_symmetry.space_group_name_H-M   'P 1'
#
loop_
_entity.id
_entity.type
_entity.pdbx_description
1 polymer ?
#
loop_
_entity_poly.entity_id
_entity_poly.type
_entity_poly.pdbx_seq_one_letter_code
_entity_poly.pdbx_strand_id
1 'polypeptide(L)'
;MNWISMYAQSDVQRNRQFYVGDGFLYEDFDTYFDQSPLKYITNANTPTMIHVVEGDPRVPSPQSVELHMALKKLDVPTELFMYPGRSHGIPDPRNRLVKAVSEMAWMDHYVRGIGDKFEWQQVLETLEANAERARPISDR
;
A
#
# COMPACT_ATOMS: atom_id res chain seq x y z
N MET A 1 -4.75 7.23 -5.56
CA MET A 1 -3.70 8.26 -5.67
C MET A 1 -4.36 9.56 -6.10
N ASN A 2 -4.01 10.63 -5.41
CA ASN A 2 -4.52 11.98 -5.59
C ASN A 2 -3.32 12.88 -5.88
N TRP A 3 -3.18 13.34 -7.13
CA TRP A 3 -2.00 14.09 -7.55
C TRP A 3 -1.86 15.43 -6.84
N ILE A 4 -2.97 16.01 -6.37
CA ILE A 4 -2.97 17.27 -5.63
C ILE A 4 -2.18 17.09 -4.32
N SER A 5 -2.55 16.11 -3.50
CA SER A 5 -1.86 15.85 -2.23
C SER A 5 -0.48 15.23 -2.45
N MET A 6 -0.34 14.35 -3.45
CA MET A 6 0.94 13.75 -3.83
C MET A 6 2.01 14.80 -4.17
N TYR A 7 1.64 15.85 -4.90
CA TYR A 7 2.56 16.93 -5.27
C TYR A 7 3.15 17.61 -4.02
N ALA A 8 2.35 17.85 -2.99
CA ALA A 8 2.82 18.50 -1.77
C ALA A 8 3.57 17.55 -0.81
N GLN A 9 3.26 16.26 -0.83
CA GLN A 9 3.78 15.30 0.16
C GLN A 9 5.07 14.59 -0.24
N SER A 10 5.40 14.55 -1.53
CA SER A 10 6.53 13.76 -2.01
C SER A 10 7.81 14.57 -2.29
N ASP A 11 8.95 13.91 -2.12
CA ASP A 11 10.29 14.40 -2.46
C ASP A 11 10.62 14.48 -3.97
N VAL A 12 9.80 13.89 -4.86
CA VAL A 12 10.05 13.87 -6.33
C VAL A 12 9.04 14.69 -7.14
N GLN A 13 8.79 15.94 -6.71
CA GLN A 13 7.80 16.85 -7.31
C GLN A 13 8.07 17.16 -8.79
N ARG A 14 9.33 17.49 -9.13
CA ARG A 14 9.74 17.85 -10.50
C ARG A 14 9.49 16.72 -11.50
N ASN A 15 9.82 15.48 -11.13
CA ASN A 15 9.62 14.33 -11.99
C ASN A 15 8.12 14.13 -12.29
N ARG A 16 7.25 14.41 -11.33
CA ARG A 16 5.80 14.30 -11.51
C ARG A 16 5.22 15.40 -12.36
N GLN A 17 5.66 16.63 -12.15
CA GLN A 17 5.29 17.77 -12.99
C GLN A 17 5.52 17.45 -14.47
N PHE A 18 6.67 16.84 -14.79
CA PHE A 18 6.99 16.39 -16.15
C PHE A 18 5.98 15.39 -16.72
N TYR A 19 5.46 14.45 -15.92
CA TYR A 19 4.49 13.46 -16.41
C TYR A 19 3.07 14.00 -16.55
N VAL A 20 2.72 15.04 -15.77
CA VAL A 20 1.34 15.55 -15.71
C VAL A 20 1.09 16.63 -16.77
N GLY A 21 2.07 17.45 -17.10
CA GLY A 21 1.93 18.47 -18.14
C GLY A 21 2.85 19.68 -18.04
N ASP A 22 3.96 19.57 -17.29
CA ASP A 22 4.96 20.62 -17.05
C ASP A 22 4.48 21.92 -16.36
N GLY A 23 3.16 22.14 -16.21
CA GLY A 23 2.59 23.23 -15.41
C GLY A 23 2.75 23.01 -13.90
N PHE A 24 2.85 24.09 -13.12
CA PHE A 24 2.82 23.98 -11.66
C PHE A 24 1.39 23.68 -11.18
N LEU A 25 1.23 22.78 -10.18
CA LEU A 25 -0.08 22.41 -9.62
C LEU A 25 -0.96 23.62 -9.29
N TYR A 26 -0.38 24.67 -8.71
CA TYR A 26 -1.14 25.84 -8.26
C TYR A 26 -1.57 26.78 -9.39
N GLU A 27 -1.02 26.59 -10.59
CA GLU A 27 -1.35 27.33 -11.81
C GLU A 27 -2.27 26.51 -12.73
N ASP A 28 -2.14 25.18 -12.69
CA ASP A 28 -2.92 24.24 -13.49
C ASP A 28 -3.46 23.10 -12.61
N PHE A 29 -4.41 23.43 -11.74
CA PHE A 29 -4.98 22.49 -10.79
C PHE A 29 -5.79 21.38 -11.48
N ASP A 30 -6.54 21.75 -12.52
CA ASP A 30 -7.47 20.86 -13.20
C ASP A 30 -6.73 19.71 -13.88
N THR A 31 -5.57 19.96 -14.52
CA THR A 31 -4.77 18.88 -15.13
C THR A 31 -4.33 17.85 -14.09
N TYR A 32 -3.91 18.27 -12.89
CA TYR A 32 -3.54 17.35 -11.81
C TYR A 32 -4.74 16.57 -11.28
N PHE A 33 -5.89 17.25 -11.10
CA PHE A 33 -7.10 16.60 -10.65
C PHE A 33 -7.63 15.58 -11.68
N ASP A 34 -7.62 15.96 -12.96
CA ASP A 34 -8.11 15.15 -14.07
C ASP A 34 -7.29 13.89 -14.30
N GLN A 35 -6.00 13.92 -13.96
CA GLN A 35 -5.12 12.75 -14.02
C GLN A 35 -5.12 11.93 -12.72
N SER A 36 -5.83 12.34 -11.68
CA SER A 36 -5.85 11.63 -10.40
C SER A 36 -6.73 10.38 -10.49
N PRO A 37 -6.18 9.15 -10.29
CA PRO A 37 -7.00 7.94 -10.31
C PRO A 37 -8.17 7.98 -9.33
N LEU A 38 -8.00 8.66 -8.19
CA LEU A 38 -9.07 8.80 -7.20
C LEU A 38 -10.31 9.54 -7.74
N LYS A 39 -10.14 10.46 -8.70
CA LYS A 39 -11.26 11.16 -9.35
C LYS A 39 -12.25 10.17 -9.97
N TYR A 40 -11.76 9.03 -10.46
CA TYR A 40 -12.54 8.00 -11.16
C TYR A 40 -12.82 6.77 -10.29
N ILE A 41 -12.61 6.86 -8.97
CA ILE A 41 -12.65 5.69 -8.09
C ILE A 41 -14.00 4.98 -8.07
N THR A 42 -15.10 5.69 -8.36
CA THR A 42 -16.46 5.11 -8.45
C THR A 42 -16.61 4.07 -9.56
N ASN A 43 -15.68 4.03 -10.52
CA ASN A 43 -15.65 3.03 -11.58
C ASN A 43 -14.89 1.76 -11.18
N ALA A 44 -14.35 1.69 -9.96
CA ALA A 44 -13.60 0.53 -9.51
C ALA A 44 -14.52 -0.61 -9.09
N ASN A 45 -14.25 -1.81 -9.59
CA ASN A 45 -14.98 -3.03 -9.27
C ASN A 45 -14.06 -4.27 -9.15
N THR A 46 -12.76 -4.09 -9.39
CA THR A 46 -11.76 -5.18 -9.30
C THR A 46 -11.24 -5.27 -7.87
N PRO A 47 -11.22 -6.46 -7.25
CA PRO A 47 -10.53 -6.68 -5.98
C PRO A 47 -9.10 -6.13 -6.03
N THR A 48 -8.72 -5.32 -5.05
CA THR A 48 -7.44 -4.59 -5.06
C THR A 48 -6.66 -4.75 -3.74
N MET A 49 -5.47 -5.36 -3.84
CA MET A 49 -4.46 -5.40 -2.77
C MET A 49 -3.50 -4.22 -2.90
N ILE A 50 -3.19 -3.56 -1.78
CA ILE A 50 -2.38 -2.33 -1.73
C ILE A 50 -1.18 -2.56 -0.80
N HIS A 51 0.02 -2.24 -1.27
CA HIS A 51 1.27 -2.32 -0.50
C HIS A 51 1.91 -0.95 -0.38
N VAL A 52 2.33 -0.57 0.83
CA VAL A 52 3.04 0.70 1.05
C VAL A 52 3.99 0.62 2.23
N VAL A 53 5.10 1.36 2.17
CA VAL A 53 5.94 1.61 3.35
C VAL A 53 5.43 2.85 4.07
N GLU A 54 5.26 2.79 5.38
CA GLU A 54 4.65 3.84 6.21
C GLU A 54 5.24 5.23 5.94
N GLY A 55 6.57 5.33 5.93
CA GLY A 55 7.32 6.56 5.69
C GLY A 55 7.92 6.69 4.30
N ASP A 56 7.29 6.13 3.26
CA ASP A 56 7.75 6.28 1.88
C ASP A 56 7.81 7.76 1.46
N PRO A 57 9.00 8.32 1.15
CA PRO A 57 9.11 9.73 0.76
C PRO A 57 8.70 9.98 -0.69
N ARG A 58 8.75 8.92 -1.53
CA ARG A 58 8.42 8.99 -2.95
C ARG A 58 6.93 8.86 -3.16
N VAL A 59 6.27 7.88 -2.55
CA VAL A 59 4.80 7.69 -2.67
C VAL A 59 4.22 7.62 -1.25
N PRO A 60 3.94 8.78 -0.62
CA PRO A 60 3.54 8.83 0.78
C PRO A 60 2.34 7.94 1.11
N SER A 61 2.39 7.28 2.27
CA SER A 61 1.36 6.34 2.70
C SER A 61 -0.09 6.86 2.72
N PRO A 62 -0.38 8.16 2.93
CA PRO A 62 -1.75 8.68 2.81
C PRO A 62 -2.41 8.37 1.46
N GLN A 63 -1.65 8.24 0.38
CA GLN A 63 -2.15 7.93 -0.97
C GLN A 63 -2.74 6.52 -1.04
N SER A 64 -2.16 5.58 -0.30
CA SER A 64 -2.62 4.20 -0.18
C SER A 64 -3.80 4.10 0.78
N VAL A 65 -3.77 4.86 1.88
CA VAL A 65 -4.88 4.94 2.84
C VAL A 65 -6.14 5.52 2.18
N GLU A 66 -6.01 6.61 1.43
CA GLU A 66 -7.10 7.24 0.69
C GLU A 66 -7.73 6.27 -0.32
N LEU A 67 -6.90 5.56 -1.09
CA LEU A 67 -7.36 4.54 -2.04
C LEU A 67 -8.09 3.39 -1.33
N HIS A 68 -7.49 2.82 -0.28
CA HIS A 68 -8.12 1.74 0.49
C HIS A 68 -9.48 2.18 1.04
N MET A 69 -9.56 3.36 1.65
CA MET A 69 -10.80 3.86 2.23
C MET A 69 -11.89 4.06 1.17
N ALA A 70 -11.54 4.59 0.00
CA ALA A 70 -12.48 4.77 -1.10
C ALA A 70 -12.99 3.43 -1.64
N LEU A 71 -12.10 2.45 -1.87
CA LEU A 71 -12.49 1.10 -2.30
C LEU A 71 -13.38 0.41 -1.28
N LYS A 72 -13.04 0.49 0.01
CA LYS A 72 -13.86 -0.05 1.09
C LYS A 72 -15.26 0.55 1.10
N LYS A 73 -15.39 1.86 0.81
CA LYS A 73 -16.68 2.56 0.80
C LYS A 73 -17.56 2.18 -0.39
N LEU A 74 -16.95 1.70 -1.47
CA LEU A 74 -17.62 1.19 -2.66
C LEU A 74 -17.86 -0.33 -2.61
N ASP A 75 -17.64 -0.96 -1.45
CA ASP A 75 -17.75 -2.41 -1.24
C ASP A 75 -16.88 -3.24 -2.21
N VAL A 76 -15.78 -2.65 -2.71
CA VAL A 76 -14.77 -3.36 -3.50
C VAL A 76 -13.86 -4.13 -2.54
N PRO A 77 -13.66 -5.44 -2.72
CA PRO A 77 -12.75 -6.20 -1.86
C PRO A 77 -11.34 -5.61 -1.90
N THR A 78 -10.81 -5.24 -0.74
CA THR A 78 -9.50 -4.58 -0.64
C THR A 78 -8.77 -4.95 0.64
N GLU A 79 -7.44 -5.00 0.53
CA GLU A 79 -6.53 -5.17 1.67
C GLU A 79 -5.39 -4.15 1.58
N LEU A 80 -5.02 -3.56 2.71
CA LEU A 80 -3.89 -2.62 2.82
C LEU A 80 -2.80 -3.23 3.70
N PHE A 81 -1.63 -3.43 3.09
CA PHE A 81 -0.41 -3.86 3.74
C PHE A 81 0.49 -2.64 3.94
N MET A 82 0.66 -2.23 5.20
CA MET A 82 1.54 -1.15 5.58
C MET A 82 2.79 -1.70 6.27
N TYR A 83 3.95 -1.48 5.67
CA TYR A 83 5.23 -1.97 6.17
C TYR A 83 5.98 -0.87 6.93
N PRO A 84 6.64 -1.18 8.06
CA PRO A 84 7.44 -0.20 8.79
C PRO A 84 8.66 0.21 7.96
N GLY A 85 9.01 1.50 8.01
CA GLY A 85 10.21 2.03 7.35
C GLY A 85 10.04 3.46 6.84
N ARG A 86 11.13 4.01 6.28
CA ARG A 86 11.19 5.36 5.68
C ARG A 86 11.78 5.37 4.26
N SER A 87 11.66 4.25 3.58
CA SER A 87 12.18 4.03 2.23
C SER A 87 11.02 3.79 1.25
N HIS A 88 11.29 3.95 -0.04
CA HIS A 88 10.30 3.62 -1.07
C HIS A 88 10.09 2.11 -1.26
N GLY A 89 11.16 1.34 -1.08
CA GLY A 89 11.09 -0.12 -1.10
C GLY A 89 10.97 -0.69 0.31
N ILE A 90 10.38 -1.88 0.45
CA ILE A 90 10.32 -2.60 1.73
C ILE A 90 11.75 -2.97 2.16
N PRO A 91 12.25 -2.48 3.31
CA PRO A 91 13.65 -2.70 3.69
C PRO A 91 13.89 -4.11 4.24
N ASP A 92 12.96 -4.61 5.07
CA ASP A 92 13.10 -5.88 5.77
C ASP A 92 12.77 -7.10 4.87
N PRO A 93 13.70 -8.06 4.70
CA PRO A 93 13.45 -9.31 3.98
C PRO A 93 12.24 -10.11 4.47
N ARG A 94 11.94 -10.11 5.77
CA ARG A 94 10.76 -10.80 6.34
C ARG A 94 9.47 -10.19 5.81
N ASN A 95 9.39 -8.87 5.78
CA ASN A 95 8.25 -8.14 5.21
C ASN A 95 8.13 -8.35 3.69
N ARG A 96 9.26 -8.51 2.99
CA ARG A 96 9.24 -8.90 1.56
C ARG A 96 8.68 -10.31 1.35
N LEU A 97 9.01 -11.26 2.24
CA LEU A 97 8.43 -12.60 2.19
C LEU A 97 6.92 -12.56 2.45
N VAL A 98 6.47 -11.82 3.47
CA VAL A 98 5.04 -11.60 3.74
C VAL A 98 4.35 -11.04 2.50
N LYS A 99 4.92 -10.01 1.88
CA LYS A 99 4.41 -9.46 0.61
C LYS A 99 4.26 -10.54 -0.45
N ALA A 100 5.33 -11.28 -0.76
CA ALA A 100 5.32 -12.28 -1.83
C ALA A 100 4.28 -13.39 -1.59
N VAL A 101 4.18 -13.88 -0.36
CA VAL A 101 3.19 -14.92 0.01
C VAL A 101 1.76 -14.36 -0.06
N SER A 102 1.53 -13.14 0.42
CA SER A 102 0.21 -12.50 0.35
C SER A 102 -0.25 -12.25 -1.09
N GLU A 103 0.66 -11.82 -1.98
CA GLU A 103 0.36 -11.64 -3.40
C GLU A 103 0.04 -12.97 -4.08
N MET A 104 0.78 -14.03 -3.76
CA MET A 104 0.50 -15.36 -4.29
C MET A 104 -0.88 -15.85 -3.88
N ALA A 105 -1.23 -15.75 -2.59
CA ALA A 105 -2.55 -16.13 -2.08
C ALA A 105 -3.67 -15.28 -2.73
N TRP A 106 -3.44 -13.98 -2.92
CA TRP A 106 -4.39 -13.09 -3.58
C TRP A 106 -4.67 -13.50 -5.03
N MET A 107 -3.61 -13.80 -5.78
CA MET A 107 -3.73 -14.24 -7.18
C MET A 107 -4.37 -15.62 -7.28
N ASP A 108 -4.00 -16.55 -6.39
CA ASP A 108 -4.63 -17.87 -6.33
C ASP A 108 -6.14 -17.73 -6.13
N HIS A 109 -6.58 -16.92 -5.15
CA HIS A 109 -7.99 -16.73 -4.84
C HIS A 109 -8.76 -15.97 -5.94
N TYR A 110 -8.34 -14.75 -6.30
CA TYR A 110 -9.12 -13.87 -7.16
C TYR A 110 -8.88 -14.06 -8.67
N VAL A 111 -7.72 -14.57 -9.07
CA VAL A 111 -7.38 -14.75 -10.50
C VAL A 111 -7.55 -16.20 -10.92
N ARG A 112 -7.08 -17.15 -10.11
CA ARG A 112 -7.09 -18.57 -10.46
C ARG A 112 -8.30 -19.32 -9.89
N GLY A 113 -9.01 -18.74 -8.92
CA GLY A 113 -10.16 -19.37 -8.27
C GLY A 113 -9.77 -20.61 -7.45
N ILE A 114 -8.54 -20.67 -6.95
CA ILE A 114 -8.02 -21.76 -6.12
C ILE A 114 -7.48 -21.21 -4.80
N GLY A 115 -7.46 -22.06 -3.77
CA GLY A 115 -6.90 -21.68 -2.48
C GLY A 115 -7.73 -20.63 -1.72
N ASP A 116 -7.29 -20.40 -0.49
CA ASP A 116 -7.91 -19.47 0.43
C ASP A 116 -7.19 -18.11 0.42
N LYS A 117 -7.81 -17.13 1.06
CA LYS A 117 -7.20 -15.81 1.23
C LYS A 117 -6.01 -15.89 2.18
N PHE A 118 -5.20 -14.83 2.20
CA PHE A 118 -4.08 -14.74 3.11
C PHE A 118 -4.56 -14.68 4.57
N GLU A 119 -4.13 -15.66 5.38
CA GLU A 119 -4.57 -15.79 6.78
C GLU A 119 -3.59 -15.11 7.74
N TRP A 120 -3.97 -13.94 8.25
CA TRP A 120 -3.13 -13.16 9.17
C TRP A 120 -2.86 -13.86 10.49
N GLN A 121 -3.75 -14.73 10.98
CA GLN A 121 -3.49 -15.47 12.22
C GLN A 121 -2.21 -16.30 12.12
N GLN A 122 -1.94 -16.91 10.97
CA GLN A 122 -0.74 -17.73 10.77
C GLN A 122 0.54 -16.88 10.92
N VAL A 123 0.52 -15.62 10.46
CA VAL A 123 1.64 -14.71 10.65
C VAL A 123 1.78 -14.32 12.12
N LEU A 124 0.68 -13.98 12.78
CA LEU A 124 0.69 -13.56 14.18
C LEU A 124 1.22 -14.67 15.11
N GLU A 125 0.82 -15.92 14.88
CA GLU A 125 1.33 -17.09 15.60
C GLU A 125 2.86 -17.19 15.51
N THR A 126 3.44 -16.87 14.34
CA THR A 126 4.91 -16.91 14.17
C THR A 126 5.62 -15.80 14.97
N LEU A 127 4.96 -14.66 15.20
CA LEU A 127 5.51 -13.56 15.99
C LEU A 127 5.45 -13.89 17.49
N GLU A 128 4.34 -14.46 17.95
CA GLU A 128 4.18 -14.92 19.34
C GLU A 128 5.21 -15.98 19.70
N ALA A 129 5.37 -17.00 18.86
CA ALA A 129 6.37 -18.06 19.06
C ALA A 129 7.82 -17.50 19.12
N ASN A 130 8.14 -16.48 18.33
CA ASN A 130 9.44 -15.82 18.38
C ASN A 130 9.62 -15.00 19.67
N ALA A 131 8.58 -14.30 20.12
CA ALA A 131 8.61 -13.53 21.36
C ALA A 131 8.83 -14.44 22.58
N GLU A 132 8.23 -15.64 22.61
CA GLU A 132 8.44 -16.63 23.66
C GLU A 132 9.88 -17.16 23.70
N ARG A 133 10.46 -17.47 22.53
CA ARG A 133 11.87 -17.92 22.41
C ARG A 133 12.88 -16.85 22.80
N ALA A 134 12.52 -15.58 22.65
CA ALA A 134 13.38 -14.44 22.99
C ALA A 134 13.36 -14.08 24.49
N ARG A 135 12.47 -14.68 25.30
CA ARG A 135 12.47 -14.46 26.75
C ARG A 135 13.73 -15.11 27.34
N PRO A 136 14.53 -14.38 28.14
CA PRO A 136 15.66 -15.00 28.82
C PRO A 136 15.15 -16.13 29.70
N ILE A 137 15.84 -17.27 29.66
CA ILE A 137 15.64 -18.33 30.65
C ILE A 137 15.99 -17.68 31.99
N SER A 138 15.01 -17.48 32.86
CA SER A 138 15.28 -16.95 34.19
C SER A 138 16.24 -17.91 34.89
N ASP A 139 17.43 -17.43 35.26
CA ASP A 139 18.37 -18.19 36.07
C ASP A 139 17.64 -18.67 37.33
N ARG A 140 17.51 -20.00 37.45
CA ARG A 140 17.10 -20.68 38.67
C ARG A 140 18.32 -21.01 39.50
#